data_AF-D7SP30-F1
#
_entry.id   AF-D7SP30-F1
#
_cell.length_a   1.000
_cell.length_b   1.000
_cell.length_c   1.000
_cell.angle_alpha   90.00
_cell.angle_beta   90.00
_cell.angle_gamma   90.00
#
_symmetry.space_group_name_H-M   'P 1'
#
loop_
_entity.id
_entity.type
_entity.pdbx_description
1 polymer ?
#
loop_
_entity_poly.entity_id
_entity_poly.type
_entity_poly.pdbx_seq_one_letter_code
_entity_poly.pdbx_strand_id
1 'polypeptide(L)'
;MAMMMPKLLLLIFLLASASSTLNADGSNELVMTEEAYRSWVKRVGSFKHSVFQKAKNKLKPCLTIKVDKDQSLGHFASVQKAVDSLPVNNPCRVVISIGAGIYREKVVIPAIKAYVSLEGAGADKTIIEWNDTADLVGQTGRPLGTFGSATFAVNSPYFIAKNITFQNKAPPPPSGALGKQAVALRISADTAAFIGCKFIGAQDTLYDHMGRHYFRDCYIQGSVDFIFGNGLSLYEGCHLHAITNSVGALTAQKRDGLLEETGFSFVHCKVTGSGALYLGRAWGTFSRVVFAFTFMDKIINPSGWYAWGNKSREMTVFYGQYQCSGPGADFGRRVSWSRELTQQEAKPFISIGFVDGYEWLTNL
;
A
#
# COMPACT_ATOMS: atom_id res chain seq x y z
N MET A 1 27.04 -3.06 -22.74
CA MET A 1 27.01 -1.84 -23.57
C MET A 1 25.60 -1.25 -23.42
N ALA A 2 25.32 -0.13 -22.76
CA ALA A 2 26.17 0.96 -22.30
C ALA A 2 26.04 1.14 -20.77
N MET A 3 27.20 1.18 -20.11
CA MET A 3 27.41 1.67 -18.75
C MET A 3 27.42 3.20 -18.77
N MET A 4 26.84 3.81 -17.75
CA MET A 4 27.20 5.16 -17.33
C MET A 4 27.60 5.13 -15.86
N MET A 5 28.91 5.10 -15.63
CA MET A 5 29.57 5.71 -14.47
C MET A 5 29.67 7.23 -14.74
N PRO A 6 29.63 8.10 -13.71
CA PRO A 6 30.80 8.32 -12.85
C PRO A 6 30.50 8.15 -11.35
N LYS A 7 31.29 7.30 -10.65
CA LYS A 7 32.34 7.66 -9.66
C LYS A 7 31.80 7.62 -8.22
N LEU A 8 32.11 6.59 -7.41
CA LEU A 8 33.42 6.34 -6.80
C LEU A 8 33.92 7.54 -5.97
N LEU A 9 33.17 7.93 -4.93
CA LEU A 9 33.67 8.78 -3.83
C LEU A 9 32.69 8.78 -2.65
N LEU A 10 32.38 7.62 -2.05
CA LEU A 10 31.67 7.57 -0.77
C LEU A 10 32.09 6.36 0.08
N LEU A 11 33.39 6.07 0.07
CA LEU A 11 34.03 5.08 0.95
C LEU A 11 35.00 5.74 1.94
N ILE A 12 34.97 7.07 2.10
CA ILE A 12 35.94 7.83 2.94
C ILE A 12 35.29 8.57 4.13
N PHE A 13 33.96 8.59 4.26
CA PHE A 13 33.28 9.28 5.38
C PHE A 13 32.77 8.36 6.51
N LEU A 14 33.45 7.24 6.77
CA LEU A 14 33.16 6.35 7.92
C LEU A 14 34.38 6.09 8.81
N LEU A 15 35.41 6.94 8.79
CA LEU A 15 36.59 6.82 9.66
C LEU A 15 37.03 8.11 10.38
N ALA A 16 36.16 9.11 10.52
CA ALA A 16 36.50 10.35 11.22
C ALA A 16 35.46 10.73 12.29
N SER A 17 35.36 9.92 13.33
CA SER A 17 34.98 10.35 14.70
C SER A 17 35.15 9.16 15.65
N ALA A 18 36.37 8.63 15.72
CA ALA A 18 36.79 7.84 16.85
C ALA A 18 37.17 8.81 17.97
N SER A 19 36.41 8.81 19.06
CA SER A 19 36.86 9.35 20.34
C SER A 19 36.93 8.18 21.32
N SER A 20 38.15 7.90 21.76
CA SER A 20 38.54 6.80 22.61
C SER A 20 37.99 6.95 24.03
N THR A 21 37.27 5.94 24.52
CA THR A 21 37.34 5.53 25.93
C THR A 21 37.30 4.00 26.00
N LEU A 22 38.30 3.43 26.67
CA LEU A 22 38.43 2.01 26.96
C LEU A 22 37.59 1.70 28.20
N ASN A 23 36.75 0.66 28.14
CA ASN A 23 36.49 -0.22 29.29
C ASN A 23 36.24 -1.63 28.78
N ALA A 24 36.80 -2.59 29.51
CA ALA A 24 36.92 -3.99 29.15
C ALA A 24 35.66 -4.78 29.55
N ASP A 25 34.86 -5.19 28.57
CA ASP A 25 34.49 -6.60 28.38
C ASP A 25 33.86 -6.78 26.99
N GLY A 26 34.23 -7.85 26.30
CA GLY A 26 33.95 -8.07 24.89
C GLY A 26 32.52 -8.57 24.65
N SER A 27 31.63 -7.68 24.23
CA SER A 27 30.47 -8.03 23.39
C SER A 27 30.04 -6.82 22.56
N ASN A 28 29.97 -6.99 21.24
CA ASN A 28 29.55 -5.94 20.30
C ASN A 28 28.02 -5.85 20.31
N GLU A 29 27.47 -5.11 21.27
CA GLU A 29 26.07 -4.71 21.27
C GLU A 29 25.97 -3.25 20.82
N LEU A 30 25.35 -3.02 19.67
CA LEU A 30 25.18 -1.70 19.05
C LEU A 30 24.03 -0.98 19.79
N VAL A 31 24.33 -0.36 20.91
CA VAL A 31 23.35 0.43 21.69
C VAL A 31 23.09 1.75 20.96
N MET A 32 22.00 1.80 20.20
CA MET A 32 21.41 3.04 19.70
C MET A 32 20.86 3.84 20.89
N THR A 33 21.41 5.02 21.18
CA THR A 33 20.91 5.85 22.28
C THR A 33 19.49 6.34 21.98
N GLU A 34 18.61 6.35 22.99
CA GLU A 34 17.25 6.90 22.93
C GLU A 34 17.23 8.30 22.28
N GLU A 35 18.27 9.11 22.49
CA GLU A 35 18.43 10.44 21.91
C GLU A 35 18.81 10.43 20.43
N ALA A 36 19.69 9.52 19.99
CA ALA A 36 20.00 9.34 18.58
C ALA A 36 18.79 8.79 17.82
N TYR A 37 18.03 7.89 18.45
CA TYR A 37 16.77 7.38 17.93
C TYR A 37 15.69 8.47 17.88
N ARG A 38 15.50 9.28 18.94
CA ARG A 38 14.56 10.43 18.92
C ARG A 38 14.95 11.52 17.94
N SER A 39 16.25 11.79 17.79
CA SER A 39 16.79 12.74 16.82
C SER A 39 16.63 12.22 15.39
N TRP A 40 16.76 10.91 15.19
CA TRP A 40 16.39 10.24 13.94
C TRP A 40 14.87 10.36 13.69
N VAL A 41 14.00 9.99 14.63
CA VAL A 41 12.52 10.13 14.53
C VAL A 41 12.10 11.58 14.22
N LYS A 42 12.74 12.58 14.84
CA LYS A 42 12.49 14.01 14.55
C LYS A 42 12.97 14.41 13.15
N ARG A 43 14.07 13.83 12.65
CA ARG A 43 14.62 14.10 11.30
C ARG A 43 13.83 13.40 10.20
N VAL A 44 13.46 12.13 10.36
CA VAL A 44 12.49 11.47 9.46
C VAL A 44 11.05 11.99 9.61
N GLY A 45 10.76 12.75 10.67
CA GLY A 45 9.52 13.48 10.84
C GLY A 45 9.51 14.90 10.25
N SER A 46 10.58 15.36 9.59
CA SER A 46 10.60 16.66 8.92
C SER A 46 10.11 16.54 7.48
N PHE A 47 8.84 16.90 7.28
CA PHE A 47 8.02 16.75 6.06
C PHE A 47 8.55 17.55 4.85
N LYS A 48 9.52 17.01 4.09
CA LYS A 48 9.68 17.38 2.67
C LYS A 48 9.55 16.12 1.80
N HIS A 49 8.37 15.53 1.87
CA HIS A 49 7.99 14.25 1.26
C HIS A 49 7.85 14.23 -0.26
N SER A 50 7.94 15.37 -0.93
CA SER A 50 7.58 15.42 -2.34
C SER A 50 8.78 15.67 -3.26
N VAL A 51 9.07 14.66 -4.09
CA VAL A 51 9.83 14.83 -5.34
C VAL A 51 9.02 15.60 -6.39
N PHE A 52 7.72 15.81 -6.16
CA PHE A 52 6.78 16.49 -7.05
C PHE A 52 6.37 17.87 -6.48
N GLN A 53 6.48 18.93 -7.26
CA GLN A 53 6.09 20.28 -6.81
C GLN A 53 4.60 20.32 -6.40
N LYS A 54 4.24 21.26 -5.49
CA LYS A 54 2.88 21.54 -5.00
C LYS A 54 1.79 21.19 -6.03
N ALA A 55 1.08 20.12 -5.74
CA ALA A 55 0.15 19.47 -6.63
C ALA A 55 -1.28 19.93 -6.28
N LYS A 56 -1.79 21.02 -6.90
CA LYS A 56 -3.16 21.49 -6.65
C LYS A 56 -4.17 20.50 -7.24
N ASN A 57 -4.70 19.62 -6.40
CA ASN A 57 -5.77 18.69 -6.78
C ASN A 57 -7.00 19.47 -7.29
N LYS A 58 -7.54 19.09 -8.46
CA LYS A 58 -8.74 19.70 -9.05
C LYS A 58 -9.94 18.87 -8.65
N LEU A 59 -10.69 19.23 -7.60
CA LEU A 59 -11.79 18.40 -7.10
C LEU A 59 -13.15 18.66 -7.77
N LYS A 60 -13.36 19.86 -8.35
CA LYS A 60 -14.59 20.15 -9.08
C LYS A 60 -14.56 19.46 -10.45
N PRO A 61 -15.55 18.60 -10.76
CA PRO A 61 -15.60 17.95 -12.07
C PRO A 61 -15.98 18.95 -13.17
N CYS A 62 -15.37 18.78 -14.34
CA CYS A 62 -15.75 19.48 -15.57
C CYS A 62 -16.66 18.64 -16.47
N LEU A 63 -16.64 17.32 -16.28
CA LEU A 63 -17.40 16.36 -17.08
C LEU A 63 -17.80 15.16 -16.21
N THR A 64 -19.00 14.64 -16.45
CA THR A 64 -19.44 13.36 -15.90
C THR A 64 -19.78 12.42 -17.06
N ILE A 65 -19.17 11.24 -17.08
CA ILE A 65 -19.43 10.15 -18.01
C ILE A 65 -20.20 9.06 -17.27
N LYS A 66 -21.34 8.62 -17.80
CA LYS A 66 -22.10 7.50 -17.23
C LYS A 66 -21.71 6.19 -17.90
N VAL A 67 -21.48 5.16 -17.12
CA VAL A 67 -21.24 3.78 -17.56
C VAL A 67 -22.32 2.90 -16.98
N ASP A 68 -23.07 2.20 -17.82
CA ASP A 68 -24.11 1.27 -17.39
C ASP A 68 -24.15 0.06 -18.33
N LYS A 69 -24.42 -1.13 -17.80
CA LYS A 69 -24.55 -2.34 -18.65
C LYS A 69 -25.75 -2.24 -19.59
N ASP A 70 -26.79 -1.52 -19.18
CA ASP A 70 -27.85 -1.09 -20.06
C ASP A 70 -27.39 0.11 -20.90
N GLN A 71 -27.23 -0.12 -22.20
CA GLN A 71 -26.76 0.90 -23.15
C GLN A 71 -27.69 2.12 -23.23
N SER A 72 -28.95 1.99 -22.81
CA SER A 72 -29.89 3.11 -22.77
C SER A 72 -29.67 4.04 -21.56
N LEU A 73 -28.96 3.58 -20.52
CA LEU A 73 -28.74 4.31 -19.26
C LEU A 73 -27.34 4.94 -19.15
N GLY A 74 -26.38 4.51 -19.98
CA GLY A 74 -24.99 4.97 -19.95
C GLY A 74 -24.48 5.49 -21.29
N HIS A 75 -23.48 6.37 -21.26
CA HIS A 75 -22.72 6.74 -22.47
C HIS A 75 -21.87 5.56 -22.97
N PHE A 76 -21.46 4.66 -22.07
CA PHE A 76 -20.71 3.45 -22.38
C PHE A 76 -21.24 2.26 -21.58
N ALA A 77 -21.05 1.06 -22.13
CA ALA A 77 -21.30 -0.21 -21.41
C ALA A 77 -20.05 -0.87 -20.82
N SER A 78 -18.87 -0.26 -21.03
CA SER A 78 -17.57 -0.72 -20.51
C SER A 78 -16.84 0.43 -19.85
N VAL A 79 -16.20 0.14 -18.72
CA VAL A 79 -15.38 1.09 -17.97
C VAL A 79 -14.12 1.45 -18.77
N GLN A 80 -13.47 0.47 -19.41
CA GLN A 80 -12.29 0.74 -20.24
C GLN A 80 -12.64 1.67 -21.40
N LYS A 81 -13.77 1.47 -22.09
CA LYS A 81 -14.21 2.38 -23.17
C LYS A 81 -14.44 3.82 -22.69
N ALA A 82 -15.01 3.99 -21.49
CA ALA A 82 -15.15 5.31 -20.88
C ALA A 82 -13.79 5.97 -20.60
N VAL A 83 -12.84 5.21 -20.05
CA VAL A 83 -11.46 5.67 -19.84
C VAL A 83 -10.79 6.02 -21.17
N ASP A 84 -11.01 5.23 -22.21
CA ASP A 84 -10.44 5.43 -23.54
C ASP A 84 -10.95 6.69 -24.22
N SER A 85 -12.18 7.10 -23.93
CA SER A 85 -12.79 8.32 -24.47
C SER A 85 -12.19 9.64 -23.94
N LEU A 86 -11.45 9.57 -22.84
CA LEU A 86 -10.84 10.76 -22.24
C LEU A 86 -9.67 11.27 -23.09
N PRO A 87 -9.50 12.60 -23.22
CA PRO A 87 -8.38 13.17 -23.96
C PRO A 87 -7.05 12.84 -23.29
N VAL A 88 -6.00 12.73 -24.12
CA VAL A 88 -4.62 12.75 -23.66
C VAL A 88 -4.34 14.09 -22.95
N ASN A 89 -3.64 14.05 -21.81
CA ASN A 89 -3.38 15.22 -20.97
C ASN A 89 -4.66 15.88 -20.44
N ASN A 90 -5.55 15.06 -19.87
CA ASN A 90 -6.82 15.52 -19.32
C ASN A 90 -6.65 16.73 -18.36
N PRO A 91 -7.19 17.91 -18.70
CA PRO A 91 -6.87 19.15 -17.98
C PRO A 91 -7.73 19.37 -16.74
N CYS A 92 -8.79 18.60 -16.53
CA CYS A 92 -9.77 18.83 -15.47
C CYS A 92 -10.35 17.51 -14.95
N ARG A 93 -11.01 17.54 -13.78
CA ARG A 93 -11.54 16.31 -13.18
C ARG A 93 -12.72 15.77 -13.99
N VAL A 94 -12.63 14.51 -14.40
CA VAL A 94 -13.73 13.77 -15.03
C VAL A 94 -14.21 12.72 -14.06
N VAL A 95 -15.53 12.71 -13.80
CA VAL A 95 -16.18 11.66 -13.02
C VAL A 95 -16.74 10.62 -13.97
N ILE A 96 -16.31 9.38 -13.83
CA ILE A 96 -16.92 8.23 -14.49
C ILE A 96 -17.84 7.58 -13.45
N SER A 97 -19.14 7.86 -13.58
CA SER A 97 -20.18 7.29 -12.73
C SER A 97 -20.59 5.93 -13.30
N ILE A 98 -20.48 4.87 -12.50
CA ILE A 98 -20.65 3.48 -12.92
C ILE A 98 -21.88 2.92 -12.21
N GLY A 99 -22.86 2.46 -13.01
CA GLY A 99 -24.09 1.83 -12.56
C GLY A 99 -23.86 0.55 -11.76
N ALA A 100 -24.95 0.00 -11.21
CA ALA A 100 -24.91 -1.28 -10.53
C ALA A 100 -24.67 -2.41 -11.54
N GLY A 101 -23.79 -3.35 -11.21
CA GLY A 101 -23.49 -4.49 -12.06
C GLY A 101 -22.11 -5.07 -11.82
N ILE A 102 -21.92 -6.27 -12.36
CA ILE A 102 -20.62 -6.92 -12.48
C ILE A 102 -20.06 -6.62 -13.87
N TYR A 103 -18.95 -5.90 -13.91
CA TYR A 103 -18.18 -5.52 -15.08
C TYR A 103 -16.96 -6.44 -15.17
N ARG A 104 -17.06 -7.47 -16.02
CA ARG A 104 -16.00 -8.45 -16.22
C ARG A 104 -15.05 -7.97 -17.31
N GLU A 105 -14.12 -7.11 -16.93
CA GLU A 105 -13.14 -6.50 -17.83
C GLU A 105 -11.86 -6.15 -17.06
N LYS A 106 -10.73 -6.10 -17.77
CA LYS A 106 -9.51 -5.45 -17.26
C LYS A 106 -9.56 -3.98 -17.59
N VAL A 107 -9.19 -3.14 -16.62
CA VAL A 107 -9.14 -1.69 -16.83
C VAL A 107 -7.75 -1.15 -16.52
N VAL A 108 -7.23 -0.32 -17.41
CA VAL A 108 -5.98 0.41 -17.22
C VAL A 108 -6.25 1.90 -17.41
N ILE A 109 -5.93 2.70 -16.39
CA ILE A 109 -5.85 4.15 -16.50
C ILE A 109 -4.40 4.54 -16.82
N PRO A 110 -4.10 4.98 -18.05
CA PRO A 110 -2.75 5.39 -18.46
C PRO A 110 -2.29 6.65 -17.72
N ALA A 111 -0.97 6.79 -17.55
CA ALA A 111 -0.38 7.93 -16.82
C ALA A 111 -0.81 9.31 -17.36
N ILE A 112 -1.03 9.40 -18.67
CA ILE A 112 -1.43 10.61 -19.40
C ILE A 112 -2.90 11.03 -19.21
N LYS A 113 -3.68 10.38 -18.33
CA LYS A 113 -5.11 10.67 -18.07
C LYS A 113 -5.38 11.08 -16.62
N ALA A 114 -4.75 12.16 -16.17
CA ALA A 114 -4.85 12.65 -14.79
C ALA A 114 -6.27 13.08 -14.39
N TYR A 115 -6.52 13.24 -13.09
CA TYR A 115 -7.78 13.76 -12.53
C TYR A 115 -9.03 12.91 -12.86
N VAL A 116 -8.90 11.59 -12.92
CA VAL A 116 -10.05 10.70 -13.12
C VAL A 116 -10.65 10.33 -11.76
N SER A 117 -11.98 10.38 -11.66
CA SER A 117 -12.72 9.84 -10.52
C SER A 117 -13.62 8.71 -10.98
N LEU A 118 -13.62 7.57 -10.30
CA LEU A 118 -14.63 6.54 -10.44
C LEU A 118 -15.62 6.64 -9.28
N GLU A 119 -16.91 6.59 -9.59
CA GLU A 119 -17.98 6.58 -8.59
C GLU A 119 -18.95 5.45 -8.88
N GLY A 120 -18.93 4.40 -8.08
CA GLY A 120 -19.89 3.29 -8.18
C GLY A 120 -21.23 3.62 -7.52
N ALA A 121 -22.27 2.87 -7.87
CA ALA A 121 -23.59 2.96 -7.25
C ALA A 121 -23.65 2.42 -5.80
N GLY A 122 -22.50 1.99 -5.26
CA GLY A 122 -22.35 1.31 -3.98
C GLY A 122 -21.33 0.18 -4.12
N ALA A 123 -20.46 -0.01 -3.13
CA ALA A 123 -19.37 -0.98 -3.26
C ALA A 123 -19.89 -2.43 -3.37
N ASP A 124 -21.04 -2.74 -2.77
CA ASP A 124 -21.73 -4.03 -2.92
C ASP A 124 -22.54 -4.18 -4.22
N LYS A 125 -22.67 -3.10 -5.00
CA LYS A 125 -23.51 -3.04 -6.20
C LYS A 125 -22.71 -2.92 -7.49
N THR A 126 -21.56 -2.28 -7.45
CA THR A 126 -20.69 -2.05 -8.62
C THR A 126 -19.37 -2.78 -8.42
N ILE A 127 -19.12 -3.81 -9.24
CA ILE A 127 -17.96 -4.71 -9.13
C ILE A 127 -17.24 -4.75 -10.47
N ILE A 128 -15.93 -4.45 -10.48
CA ILE A 128 -15.05 -4.73 -11.62
C ILE A 128 -14.24 -5.98 -11.28
N GLU A 129 -14.40 -7.05 -12.07
CA GLU A 129 -13.75 -8.34 -11.81
C GLU A 129 -12.94 -8.88 -13.00
N TRP A 130 -11.84 -9.56 -12.68
CA TRP A 130 -11.11 -10.44 -13.58
C TRP A 130 -10.49 -11.60 -12.79
N ASN A 131 -9.62 -12.43 -13.37
CA ASN A 131 -9.06 -13.60 -12.69
C ASN A 131 -7.66 -14.01 -13.17
N ASP A 132 -6.85 -13.06 -13.64
CA ASP A 132 -5.48 -13.35 -14.06
C ASP A 132 -4.60 -13.67 -12.85
N THR A 133 -3.74 -14.67 -13.01
CA THR A 133 -2.62 -14.97 -12.11
C THR A 133 -1.29 -14.55 -12.76
N ALA A 134 -0.25 -14.37 -11.94
CA ALA A 134 1.07 -13.97 -12.42
C ALA A 134 1.72 -14.95 -13.41
N ASP A 135 1.42 -16.25 -13.30
CA ASP A 135 1.92 -17.29 -14.20
C ASP A 135 1.12 -17.46 -15.50
N LEU A 136 -0.03 -16.78 -15.64
CA LEU A 136 -0.77 -16.80 -16.88
C LEU A 136 0.10 -16.25 -18.02
N VAL A 137 0.20 -17.00 -19.11
CA VAL A 137 0.96 -16.59 -20.29
C VAL A 137 0.19 -15.49 -21.03
N GLY A 138 0.78 -14.30 -21.11
CA GLY A 138 0.22 -13.18 -21.84
C GLY A 138 0.45 -13.28 -23.35
N GLN A 139 -0.03 -12.27 -24.09
CA GLN A 139 0.06 -12.20 -25.56
C GLN A 139 1.49 -12.23 -26.11
N THR A 140 2.48 -11.84 -25.29
CA THR A 140 3.91 -11.85 -25.67
C THR A 140 4.58 -13.21 -25.49
N GLY A 141 3.82 -14.25 -25.14
CA GLY A 141 4.33 -15.59 -24.85
C GLY A 141 5.09 -15.69 -23.51
N ARG A 142 5.02 -14.66 -22.67
CA ARG A 142 5.66 -14.61 -21.34
C ARG A 142 4.60 -14.54 -20.23
N PRO A 143 4.90 -15.05 -19.03
CA PRO A 143 4.04 -14.85 -17.87
C PRO A 143 3.75 -13.36 -17.64
N LEU A 144 2.50 -13.03 -17.28
CA LEU A 144 2.08 -11.66 -16.98
C LEU A 144 2.88 -11.05 -15.81
N GLY A 145 3.33 -11.90 -14.89
CA GLY A 145 3.89 -11.50 -13.61
C GLY A 145 2.84 -10.85 -12.70
N THR A 146 3.21 -10.62 -11.43
CA THR A 146 2.31 -9.97 -10.46
C THR A 146 1.80 -8.63 -10.98
N PHE A 147 2.67 -7.83 -11.60
CA PHE A 147 2.32 -6.52 -12.15
C PHE A 147 1.23 -6.58 -13.23
N GLY A 148 1.30 -7.57 -14.12
CA GLY A 148 0.36 -7.77 -15.23
C GLY A 148 -0.95 -8.46 -14.83
N SER A 149 -0.99 -9.13 -13.68
CA SER A 149 -2.18 -9.83 -13.16
C SER A 149 -3.32 -8.89 -12.70
N ALA A 150 -3.04 -7.59 -12.56
CA ALA A 150 -4.01 -6.61 -12.03
C ALA A 150 -5.31 -6.58 -12.85
N THR A 151 -6.45 -6.74 -12.16
CA THR A 151 -7.79 -6.51 -12.74
C THR A 151 -7.96 -5.03 -13.08
N PHE A 152 -7.61 -4.16 -12.14
CA PHE A 152 -7.67 -2.71 -12.32
C PHE A 152 -6.29 -2.09 -12.07
N ALA A 153 -5.75 -1.36 -13.04
CA ALA A 153 -4.43 -0.73 -12.95
C ALA A 153 -4.51 0.79 -13.13
N VAL A 154 -4.14 1.53 -12.09
CA VAL A 154 -4.05 2.99 -12.13
C VAL A 154 -2.59 3.41 -12.24
N ASN A 155 -2.26 4.13 -13.31
CA ASN A 155 -0.93 4.72 -13.49
C ASN A 155 -1.00 6.26 -13.54
N SER A 156 -2.17 6.84 -13.25
CA SER A 156 -2.42 8.28 -13.42
C SER A 156 -2.63 9.03 -12.11
N PRO A 157 -2.02 10.22 -11.95
CA PRO A 157 -2.09 10.96 -10.69
C PRO A 157 -3.46 11.59 -10.45
N TYR A 158 -3.73 11.95 -9.20
CA TYR A 158 -4.98 12.56 -8.72
C TYR A 158 -6.23 11.67 -8.90
N PHE A 159 -6.01 10.37 -9.00
CA PHE A 159 -7.08 9.39 -9.14
C PHE A 159 -7.95 9.33 -7.88
N ILE A 160 -9.26 9.22 -8.05
CA ILE A 160 -10.19 9.00 -6.93
C ILE A 160 -11.09 7.81 -7.28
N ALA A 161 -11.33 6.90 -6.34
CA ALA A 161 -12.40 5.92 -6.45
C ALA A 161 -13.31 6.00 -5.22
N LYS A 162 -14.63 5.98 -5.45
CA LYS A 162 -15.64 5.97 -4.40
C LYS A 162 -16.62 4.82 -4.62
N ASN A 163 -16.94 4.11 -3.54
CA ASN A 163 -18.05 3.16 -3.47
C ASN A 163 -18.09 2.12 -4.60
N ILE A 164 -16.94 1.49 -4.88
CA ILE A 164 -16.80 0.47 -5.93
C ILE A 164 -15.93 -0.69 -5.44
N THR A 165 -16.18 -1.89 -5.96
CA THR A 165 -15.36 -3.08 -5.68
C THR A 165 -14.43 -3.40 -6.85
N PHE A 166 -13.16 -3.64 -6.54
CA PHE A 166 -12.17 -4.22 -7.44
C PHE A 166 -11.87 -5.64 -6.99
N GLN A 167 -12.01 -6.61 -7.90
CA GLN A 167 -11.90 -8.02 -7.54
C GLN A 167 -11.02 -8.81 -8.51
N ASN A 168 -10.07 -9.57 -7.96
CA ASN A 168 -9.46 -10.68 -8.68
C ASN A 168 -10.05 -11.99 -8.14
N LYS A 169 -10.70 -12.74 -9.02
CA LYS A 169 -11.46 -13.97 -8.72
C LYS A 169 -10.63 -15.24 -8.95
N ALA A 170 -9.31 -15.12 -9.14
CA ALA A 170 -8.44 -16.29 -9.13
C ALA A 170 -8.60 -17.05 -7.80
N PRO A 171 -8.63 -18.40 -7.83
CA PRO A 171 -8.78 -19.18 -6.61
C PRO A 171 -7.59 -18.96 -5.66
N PRO A 172 -7.80 -18.98 -4.33
CA PRO A 172 -6.69 -18.93 -3.38
C PRO A 172 -5.68 -20.05 -3.68
N PRO A 173 -4.38 -19.72 -3.80
CA PRO A 173 -3.40 -20.75 -4.13
C PRO A 173 -3.12 -21.68 -2.96
N PRO A 174 -2.73 -22.95 -3.22
CA PRO A 174 -2.10 -23.79 -2.23
C PRO A 174 -0.85 -23.13 -1.63
N SER A 175 -0.55 -23.40 -0.37
CA SER A 175 0.65 -22.89 0.28
C SER A 175 1.91 -23.30 -0.49
N GLY A 176 2.77 -22.33 -0.80
CA GLY A 176 4.02 -22.56 -1.54
C GLY A 176 3.90 -22.60 -3.06
N ALA A 177 2.69 -22.45 -3.63
CA ALA A 177 2.52 -22.39 -5.08
C ALA A 177 3.26 -21.17 -5.68
N LEU A 178 3.98 -21.40 -6.77
CA LEU A 178 4.72 -20.37 -7.48
C LEU A 178 3.84 -19.70 -8.54
N GLY A 179 3.98 -18.39 -8.70
CA GLY A 179 3.34 -17.62 -9.78
C GLY A 179 1.82 -17.44 -9.64
N LYS A 180 1.24 -17.72 -8.48
CA LYS A 180 -0.22 -17.61 -8.25
C LYS A 180 -0.68 -16.29 -7.65
N GLN A 181 0.20 -15.28 -7.59
CA GLN A 181 -0.17 -13.92 -7.22
C GLN A 181 -1.28 -13.41 -8.15
N ALA A 182 -2.29 -12.73 -7.60
CA ALA A 182 -3.48 -12.34 -8.36
C ALA A 182 -4.03 -10.98 -7.87
N VAL A 183 -3.61 -9.92 -8.56
CA VAL A 183 -3.87 -8.55 -8.12
C VAL A 183 -5.29 -8.10 -8.50
N ALA A 184 -6.05 -7.59 -7.52
CA ALA A 184 -7.36 -6.96 -7.74
C ALA A 184 -7.20 -5.52 -8.20
N LEU A 185 -6.36 -4.74 -7.50
CA LEU A 185 -6.02 -3.39 -7.92
C LEU A 185 -4.53 -3.12 -7.76
N ARG A 186 -3.93 -2.49 -8.77
CA ARG A 186 -2.59 -1.89 -8.71
C ARG A 186 -2.68 -0.38 -8.84
N ILE A 187 -2.04 0.35 -7.93
CA ILE A 187 -1.90 1.80 -7.99
C ILE A 187 -0.42 2.18 -8.10
N SER A 188 -0.06 2.89 -9.17
CA SER A 188 1.30 3.33 -9.51
C SER A 188 1.28 4.80 -9.93
N ALA A 189 0.79 5.66 -9.04
CA ALA A 189 0.60 7.07 -9.32
C ALA A 189 0.49 7.91 -8.05
N ASP A 190 0.89 9.17 -8.11
CA ASP A 190 0.86 10.03 -6.93
C ASP A 190 -0.53 10.61 -6.65
N THR A 191 -0.83 10.88 -5.37
CA THR A 191 -2.06 11.53 -4.87
C THR A 191 -3.37 10.80 -5.24
N ALA A 192 -3.43 9.49 -4.98
CA ALA A 192 -4.64 8.69 -5.23
C ALA A 192 -5.47 8.46 -3.95
N ALA A 193 -6.78 8.60 -4.04
CA ALA A 193 -7.70 8.37 -2.92
C ALA A 193 -8.74 7.28 -3.23
N PHE A 194 -9.03 6.44 -2.25
CA PHE A 194 -10.04 5.38 -2.31
C PHE A 194 -10.96 5.52 -1.09
N ILE A 195 -12.27 5.68 -1.30
CA ILE A 195 -13.23 5.94 -0.21
C ILE A 195 -14.39 4.95 -0.31
N GLY A 196 -14.62 4.16 0.74
CA GLY A 196 -15.71 3.19 0.75
C GLY A 196 -15.57 2.09 -0.30
N CYS A 197 -14.35 1.83 -0.80
CA CYS A 197 -14.09 0.82 -1.82
C CYS A 197 -13.88 -0.56 -1.19
N LYS A 198 -14.07 -1.63 -1.99
CA LYS A 198 -13.64 -2.98 -1.61
C LYS A 198 -12.56 -3.52 -2.55
N PHE A 199 -11.60 -4.22 -1.98
CA PHE A 199 -10.52 -4.88 -2.69
C PHE A 199 -10.56 -6.36 -2.33
N ILE A 200 -10.92 -7.21 -3.28
CA ILE A 200 -11.20 -8.62 -3.03
C ILE A 200 -10.24 -9.49 -3.83
N GLY A 201 -9.45 -10.28 -3.13
CA GLY A 201 -8.56 -11.27 -3.74
C GLY A 201 -8.09 -12.29 -2.70
N ALA A 202 -6.99 -12.96 -3.02
CA ALA A 202 -6.29 -13.88 -2.13
C ALA A 202 -4.85 -13.40 -1.93
N GLN A 203 -3.89 -14.00 -2.62
CA GLN A 203 -2.49 -13.55 -2.59
C GLN A 203 -2.31 -12.29 -3.44
N ASP A 204 -1.60 -11.29 -2.89
CA ASP A 204 -1.23 -10.05 -3.57
C ASP A 204 -2.45 -9.21 -4.03
N THR A 205 -3.48 -9.07 -3.19
CA THR A 205 -4.75 -8.43 -3.57
C THR A 205 -4.61 -6.96 -3.98
N LEU A 206 -3.99 -6.13 -3.14
CA LEU A 206 -3.78 -4.70 -3.37
C LEU A 206 -2.30 -4.42 -3.57
N TYR A 207 -1.92 -4.13 -4.81
CA TYR A 207 -0.57 -3.70 -5.16
C TYR A 207 -0.46 -2.18 -5.05
N ASP A 208 -0.20 -1.73 -3.84
CA ASP A 208 0.14 -0.36 -3.45
C ASP A 208 1.59 -0.02 -3.88
N HIS A 209 1.78 0.06 -5.20
CA HIS A 209 3.10 -0.05 -5.83
C HIS A 209 3.99 1.18 -5.56
N MET A 210 3.53 2.38 -5.90
CA MET A 210 4.29 3.63 -5.71
C MET A 210 3.39 4.87 -5.79
N GLY A 211 3.72 5.90 -4.99
CA GLY A 211 2.97 7.16 -4.89
C GLY A 211 2.45 7.43 -3.48
N ARG A 212 1.85 8.61 -3.27
CA ARG A 212 1.11 8.94 -2.04
C ARG A 212 -0.35 8.53 -2.17
N HIS A 213 -0.83 7.69 -1.26
CA HIS A 213 -2.19 7.17 -1.33
C HIS A 213 -2.94 7.31 -0.02
N TYR A 214 -4.26 7.43 -0.14
CA TYR A 214 -5.17 7.51 1.00
C TYR A 214 -6.35 6.56 0.79
N PHE A 215 -6.53 5.64 1.73
CA PHE A 215 -7.62 4.68 1.74
C PHE A 215 -8.48 4.96 2.97
N ARG A 216 -9.73 5.37 2.78
CA ARG A 216 -10.67 5.66 3.87
C ARG A 216 -11.88 4.73 3.80
N ASP A 217 -12.26 4.16 4.93
CA ASP A 217 -13.46 3.31 5.07
C ASP A 217 -13.50 2.16 4.06
N CYS A 218 -12.34 1.64 3.66
CA CYS A 218 -12.24 0.56 2.67
C CYS A 218 -12.31 -0.81 3.33
N TYR A 219 -12.79 -1.80 2.58
CA TYR A 219 -12.67 -3.21 2.94
C TYR A 219 -11.60 -3.88 2.06
N ILE A 220 -10.61 -4.51 2.67
CA ILE A 220 -9.51 -5.17 1.94
C ILE A 220 -9.42 -6.61 2.43
N GLN A 221 -9.56 -7.57 1.51
CA GLN A 221 -9.55 -8.99 1.80
C GLN A 221 -8.44 -9.71 1.04
N GLY A 222 -7.70 -10.58 1.72
CA GLY A 222 -6.76 -11.48 1.08
C GLY A 222 -6.10 -12.47 2.04
N SER A 223 -5.03 -13.13 1.60
CA SER A 223 -4.36 -14.19 2.35
C SER A 223 -2.88 -13.87 2.62
N VAL A 224 -2.04 -13.97 1.60
CA VAL A 224 -0.59 -13.73 1.67
C VAL A 224 -0.28 -12.39 1.02
N ASP A 225 0.46 -11.55 1.75
CA ASP A 225 0.97 -10.26 1.29
C ASP A 225 -0.11 -9.39 0.62
N PHE A 226 -1.33 -9.42 1.16
CA PHE A 226 -2.48 -8.92 0.42
C PHE A 226 -2.57 -7.38 0.32
N ILE A 227 -1.72 -6.67 1.06
CA ILE A 227 -1.37 -5.26 0.83
C ILE A 227 0.16 -5.16 0.70
N PHE A 228 0.65 -4.84 -0.49
CA PHE A 228 2.10 -4.89 -0.76
C PHE A 228 2.54 -3.82 -1.75
N GLY A 229 3.85 -3.52 -1.73
CA GLY A 229 4.46 -2.50 -2.58
C GLY A 229 5.22 -1.43 -1.80
N ASN A 230 5.54 -0.32 -2.46
CA ASN A 230 6.38 0.76 -1.92
C ASN A 230 5.65 2.11 -1.86
N GLY A 231 4.31 2.12 -1.71
CA GLY A 231 3.54 3.34 -1.49
C GLY A 231 3.89 4.08 -0.19
N LEU A 232 3.63 5.39 -0.18
CA LEU A 232 3.50 6.22 1.02
C LEU A 232 2.00 6.36 1.32
N SER A 233 1.48 5.48 2.17
CA SER A 233 0.03 5.24 2.21
C SER A 233 -0.55 5.26 3.61
N LEU A 234 -1.65 5.99 3.75
CA LEU A 234 -2.47 6.02 4.96
C LEU A 234 -3.77 5.27 4.71
N TYR A 235 -4.01 4.25 5.52
CA TYR A 235 -5.24 3.47 5.59
C TYR A 235 -5.99 3.88 6.86
N GLU A 236 -7.12 4.54 6.73
CA GLU A 236 -7.91 5.08 7.83
C GLU A 236 -9.29 4.44 7.88
N GLY A 237 -9.69 3.94 9.06
CA GLY A 237 -11.03 3.35 9.24
C GLY A 237 -11.27 2.06 8.43
N CYS A 238 -10.20 1.44 7.89
CA CYS A 238 -10.35 0.31 6.98
C CYS A 238 -10.59 -1.00 7.73
N HIS A 239 -11.35 -1.91 7.10
CA HIS A 239 -11.52 -3.29 7.54
C HIS A 239 -10.61 -4.21 6.72
N LEU A 240 -9.64 -4.82 7.40
CA LEU A 240 -8.61 -5.69 6.85
C LEU A 240 -8.99 -7.14 7.21
N HIS A 241 -9.37 -7.94 6.22
CA HIS A 241 -9.96 -9.28 6.44
C HIS A 241 -9.11 -10.39 5.82
N ALA A 242 -8.50 -11.21 6.67
CA ALA A 242 -7.69 -12.34 6.23
C ALA A 242 -8.55 -13.58 5.91
N ILE A 243 -8.31 -14.19 4.76
CA ILE A 243 -8.94 -15.44 4.31
C ILE A 243 -7.88 -16.52 4.08
N THR A 244 -7.40 -17.12 5.16
CA THR A 244 -6.43 -18.24 5.09
C THR A 244 -6.83 -19.36 6.05
N ASN A 245 -6.51 -20.59 5.66
CA ASN A 245 -6.66 -21.79 6.50
C ASN A 245 -5.32 -22.20 7.14
N SER A 246 -4.24 -21.49 6.84
CA SER A 246 -2.90 -21.75 7.35
C SER A 246 -2.28 -20.47 7.90
N VAL A 247 -1.24 -19.96 7.25
CA VAL A 247 -0.52 -18.75 7.65
C VAL A 247 -0.58 -17.74 6.51
N GLY A 248 -1.00 -16.53 6.84
CA GLY A 248 -1.05 -15.39 5.93
C GLY A 248 -0.15 -14.26 6.38
N ALA A 249 -0.13 -13.20 5.59
CA ALA A 249 0.52 -11.95 5.93
C ALA A 249 -0.32 -10.78 5.41
N LEU A 250 -0.59 -9.81 6.28
CA LEU A 250 -1.37 -8.63 5.93
C LEU A 250 -0.57 -7.75 4.97
N THR A 251 0.66 -7.42 5.35
CA THR A 251 1.52 -6.52 4.57
C THR A 251 2.80 -7.16 4.07
N ALA A 252 3.26 -6.70 2.90
CA ALA A 252 4.62 -6.87 2.42
C ALA A 252 5.16 -5.55 1.85
N GLN A 253 5.65 -4.66 2.72
CA GLN A 253 6.10 -3.33 2.31
C GLN A 253 7.55 -3.36 1.79
N LYS A 254 7.81 -2.66 0.68
CA LYS A 254 9.00 -2.79 -0.18
C LYS A 254 9.98 -1.62 -0.14
N ARG A 255 10.02 -0.84 0.93
CA ARG A 255 11.03 0.21 1.10
C ARG A 255 12.42 -0.43 1.17
N ASP A 256 13.30 -0.05 0.25
CA ASP A 256 14.65 -0.64 0.10
C ASP A 256 15.78 0.34 0.47
N GLY A 257 15.45 1.61 0.72
CA GLY A 257 16.42 2.66 1.07
C GLY A 257 16.10 3.40 2.37
N LEU A 258 17.15 3.72 3.13
CA LEU A 258 17.05 4.58 4.32
C LEU A 258 16.49 5.98 3.99
N LEU A 259 16.84 6.51 2.81
CA LEU A 259 16.42 7.84 2.34
C LEU A 259 15.03 7.83 1.68
N GLU A 260 14.44 6.66 1.42
CA GLU A 260 13.06 6.59 0.95
C GLU A 260 12.12 6.96 2.11
N GLU A 261 11.07 7.72 1.83
CA GLU A 261 10.10 8.14 2.83
C GLU A 261 8.79 7.36 2.72
N THR A 262 8.78 6.23 2.03
CA THR A 262 7.61 5.36 1.83
C THR A 262 7.27 4.54 3.08
N GLY A 263 6.08 3.96 3.12
CA GLY A 263 5.60 3.21 4.28
C GLY A 263 4.09 3.08 4.29
N PHE A 264 3.59 2.08 5.03
CA PHE A 264 2.16 1.90 5.26
C PHE A 264 1.80 2.27 6.69
N SER A 265 0.79 3.11 6.86
CA SER A 265 0.21 3.43 8.17
C SER A 265 -1.27 3.07 8.21
N PHE A 266 -1.67 2.28 9.20
CA PHE A 266 -3.04 1.83 9.43
C PHE A 266 -3.57 2.47 10.71
N VAL A 267 -4.62 3.28 10.60
CA VAL A 267 -5.12 4.13 11.68
C VAL A 267 -6.61 3.89 11.87
N HIS A 268 -7.04 3.58 13.09
CA HIS A 268 -8.44 3.25 13.39
C HIS A 268 -9.01 2.09 12.55
N CYS A 269 -8.15 1.17 12.12
CA CYS A 269 -8.54 0.02 11.33
C CYS A 269 -9.05 -1.14 12.20
N LYS A 270 -9.58 -2.18 11.54
CA LYS A 270 -9.93 -3.46 12.16
C LYS A 270 -9.30 -4.60 11.38
N VAL A 271 -8.53 -5.46 12.05
CA VAL A 271 -7.98 -6.70 11.50
C VAL A 271 -8.77 -7.89 12.02
N THR A 272 -9.32 -8.70 11.11
CA THR A 272 -10.12 -9.89 11.40
C THR A 272 -9.83 -10.98 10.38
N GLY A 273 -10.41 -12.16 10.54
CA GLY A 273 -10.34 -13.19 9.52
C GLY A 273 -10.22 -14.59 10.09
N SER A 274 -9.56 -15.46 9.33
CA SER A 274 -9.29 -16.84 9.69
C SER A 274 -7.78 -17.17 9.60
N GLY A 275 -7.40 -18.30 10.20
CA GLY A 275 -6.02 -18.80 10.22
C GLY A 275 -5.09 -17.96 11.10
N ALA A 276 -3.79 -18.15 10.93
CA ALA A 276 -2.76 -17.34 11.58
C ALA A 276 -2.29 -16.23 10.63
N LEU A 277 -2.10 -15.02 11.14
CA LEU A 277 -1.76 -13.84 10.34
C LEU A 277 -0.57 -13.10 10.91
N TYR A 278 0.47 -12.88 10.10
CA TYR A 278 1.46 -11.85 10.39
C TYR A 278 0.90 -10.46 10.01
N LEU A 279 1.11 -9.46 10.85
CA LEU A 279 0.86 -8.05 10.53
C LEU A 279 1.66 -7.58 9.32
N GLY A 280 2.86 -8.13 9.15
CA GLY A 280 3.67 -7.83 7.99
C GLY A 280 4.92 -8.68 7.85
N ARG A 281 5.43 -8.74 6.62
CA ARG A 281 6.71 -9.35 6.29
C ARG A 281 7.59 -8.35 5.53
N ALA A 282 8.87 -8.33 5.86
CA ALA A 282 9.80 -7.33 5.32
C ALA A 282 10.25 -7.65 3.90
N TRP A 283 9.42 -7.36 2.89
CA TRP A 283 9.81 -7.55 1.49
C TRP A 283 10.98 -6.62 1.10
N GLY A 284 10.95 -5.38 1.57
CA GLY A 284 12.05 -4.43 1.48
C GLY A 284 13.02 -4.51 2.65
N THR A 285 14.28 -4.13 2.43
CA THR A 285 15.30 -4.11 3.50
C THR A 285 15.04 -3.04 4.57
N PHE A 286 14.38 -1.94 4.22
CA PHE A 286 13.98 -0.85 5.13
C PHE A 286 12.46 -0.79 5.29
N SER A 287 11.79 -1.95 5.19
CA SER A 287 10.33 -2.06 5.25
C SER A 287 9.75 -1.28 6.43
N ARG A 288 8.70 -0.47 6.18
CA ARG A 288 8.09 0.38 7.20
C ARG A 288 6.58 0.22 7.24
N VAL A 289 6.07 -0.22 8.40
CA VAL A 289 4.64 -0.45 8.64
C VAL A 289 4.27 -0.01 10.06
N VAL A 290 3.20 0.75 10.21
CA VAL A 290 2.68 1.20 11.52
C VAL A 290 1.20 0.85 11.62
N PHE A 291 0.80 0.27 12.76
CA PHE A 291 -0.59 0.13 13.17
C PHE A 291 -0.85 1.03 14.38
N ALA A 292 -1.86 1.89 14.30
CA ALA A 292 -2.27 2.78 15.37
C ALA A 292 -3.78 2.70 15.61
N PHE A 293 -4.19 2.64 16.88
CA PHE A 293 -5.60 2.57 17.28
C PHE A 293 -6.39 1.45 16.56
N THR A 294 -5.69 0.40 16.14
CA THR A 294 -6.26 -0.65 15.30
C THR A 294 -6.71 -1.81 16.18
N PHE A 295 -7.93 -2.28 15.98
CA PHE A 295 -8.41 -3.50 16.60
C PHE A 295 -7.80 -4.72 15.88
N MET A 296 -7.27 -5.68 16.63
CA MET A 296 -6.66 -6.90 16.13
C MET A 296 -7.32 -8.12 16.77
N ASP A 297 -7.97 -8.93 15.94
CA ASP A 297 -8.57 -10.20 16.37
C ASP A 297 -7.50 -11.27 16.69
N LYS A 298 -7.91 -12.37 17.33
CA LYS A 298 -7.03 -13.44 17.87
C LYS A 298 -6.23 -14.20 16.80
N ILE A 299 -6.45 -13.90 15.52
CA ILE A 299 -5.75 -14.51 14.39
C ILE A 299 -4.31 -14.01 14.25
N ILE A 300 -3.95 -12.90 14.90
CA ILE A 300 -2.59 -12.36 14.82
C ILE A 300 -1.62 -13.34 15.47
N ASN A 301 -0.60 -13.74 14.72
CA ASN A 301 0.50 -14.53 15.25
C ASN A 301 1.16 -13.76 16.40
N PRO A 302 1.42 -14.36 17.59
CA PRO A 302 2.02 -13.66 18.72
C PRO A 302 3.31 -12.89 18.39
N SER A 303 4.15 -13.41 17.49
CA SER A 303 5.37 -12.72 17.07
C SER A 303 5.09 -11.44 16.26
N GLY A 304 3.90 -11.35 15.66
CA GLY A 304 3.37 -10.22 14.89
C GLY A 304 3.98 -10.08 13.51
N TRP A 305 5.30 -10.19 13.39
CA TRP A 305 6.04 -9.82 12.19
C TRP A 305 7.02 -10.90 11.76
N TYR A 306 7.44 -10.86 10.49
CA TYR A 306 8.42 -11.79 9.92
C TYR A 306 9.46 -11.06 9.08
N ALA A 307 10.74 -11.23 9.40
CA ALA A 307 11.86 -10.56 8.71
C ALA A 307 12.22 -11.18 7.35
N TRP A 308 11.29 -11.90 6.72
CA TRP A 308 11.51 -12.59 5.44
C TRP A 308 12.63 -13.65 5.50
N GLY A 309 12.88 -14.23 6.66
CA GLY A 309 13.99 -15.17 6.89
C GLY A 309 15.38 -14.51 6.81
N ASN A 310 15.46 -13.17 6.81
CA ASN A 310 16.73 -12.44 6.73
C ASN A 310 16.94 -11.57 7.97
N LYS A 311 17.81 -12.03 8.87
CA LYS A 311 18.13 -11.36 10.13
C LYS A 311 18.71 -9.96 9.94
N SER A 312 19.33 -9.65 8.81
CA SER A 312 19.86 -8.30 8.59
C SER A 312 18.76 -7.25 8.47
N ARG A 313 17.55 -7.64 8.06
CA ARG A 313 16.39 -6.74 7.96
C ARG A 313 15.86 -6.35 9.34
N GLU A 314 16.04 -7.19 10.35
CA GLU A 314 15.61 -6.91 11.73
C GLU A 314 16.23 -5.61 12.29
N MET A 315 17.42 -5.24 11.80
CA MET A 315 18.11 -4.01 12.23
C MET A 315 17.63 -2.74 11.51
N THR A 316 16.96 -2.87 10.37
CA THR A 316 16.68 -1.74 9.46
C THR A 316 15.20 -1.48 9.22
N VAL A 317 14.33 -2.46 9.49
CA VAL A 317 12.87 -2.30 9.38
C VAL A 317 12.31 -1.40 10.48
N PHE A 318 11.17 -0.77 10.20
CA PHE A 318 10.43 0.00 11.18
C PHE A 318 9.00 -0.55 11.28
N TYR A 319 8.77 -1.44 12.25
CA TYR A 319 7.45 -2.00 12.53
C TYR A 319 6.95 -1.56 13.89
N GLY A 320 5.86 -0.80 13.89
CA GLY A 320 5.32 -0.15 15.08
C GLY A 320 3.86 -0.48 15.35
N GLN A 321 3.52 -0.62 16.63
CA GLN A 321 2.15 -0.67 17.13
C GLN A 321 1.94 0.50 18.12
N TYR A 322 0.82 1.21 18.01
CA TYR A 322 0.45 2.28 18.94
C TYR A 322 -1.00 2.13 19.38
N GLN A 323 -1.24 1.93 20.67
CA GLN A 323 -2.59 1.84 21.27
C GLN A 323 -3.54 0.91 20.47
N CYS A 324 -3.02 -0.21 19.96
CA CYS A 324 -3.83 -1.25 19.33
C CYS A 324 -4.60 -2.03 20.40
N SER A 325 -5.75 -2.59 20.03
CA SER A 325 -6.66 -3.26 20.98
C SER A 325 -7.14 -4.61 20.44
N GLY A 326 -7.78 -5.41 21.30
CA GLY A 326 -8.30 -6.73 20.93
C GLY A 326 -7.33 -7.88 21.27
N PRO A 327 -7.81 -9.13 21.17
CA PRO A 327 -7.07 -10.30 21.65
C PRO A 327 -5.78 -10.58 20.88
N GLY A 328 -5.64 -10.08 19.66
CA GLY A 328 -4.41 -10.19 18.87
C GLY A 328 -3.42 -9.04 19.07
N ALA A 329 -3.76 -8.01 19.85
CA ALA A 329 -2.94 -6.81 19.97
C ALA A 329 -1.84 -6.87 21.05
N ASP A 330 -1.82 -7.93 21.87
CA ASP A 330 -0.81 -8.12 22.93
C ASP A 330 0.62 -7.96 22.39
N PHE A 331 1.36 -6.99 22.92
CA PHE A 331 2.72 -6.69 22.51
C PHE A 331 3.76 -7.63 23.15
N GLY A 332 3.46 -8.24 24.31
CA GLY A 332 4.46 -8.91 25.15
C GLY A 332 5.18 -10.10 24.50
N ARG A 333 4.64 -10.66 23.41
CA ARG A 333 5.22 -11.78 22.65
C ARG A 333 5.69 -11.41 21.24
N ARG A 334 5.70 -10.12 20.90
CA ARG A 334 6.18 -9.66 19.61
C ARG A 334 7.67 -9.91 19.46
N VAL A 335 8.13 -10.00 18.22
CA VAL A 335 9.56 -10.01 17.91
C VAL A 335 10.25 -8.78 18.53
N SER A 336 11.45 -8.97 19.08
CA SER A 336 12.18 -7.95 19.84
C SER A 336 12.59 -6.73 19.02
N TRP A 337 12.66 -6.87 17.69
CA TRP A 337 12.98 -5.79 16.76
C TRP A 337 11.75 -4.99 16.29
N SER A 338 10.54 -5.35 16.74
CA SER A 338 9.34 -4.51 16.57
C SER A 338 9.18 -3.55 17.74
N ARG A 339 8.32 -2.54 17.59
CA ARG A 339 8.22 -1.42 18.54
C ARG A 339 6.80 -1.22 19.04
N GLU A 340 6.66 -1.08 20.35
CA GLU A 340 5.51 -0.42 20.94
C GLU A 340 5.82 1.07 20.98
N LEU A 341 5.11 1.85 20.16
CA LEU A 341 5.40 3.26 19.99
C LEU A 341 4.84 4.07 21.15
N THR A 342 5.53 5.14 21.52
CA THR A 342 4.96 6.23 22.31
C THR A 342 4.11 7.15 21.43
N GLN A 343 3.32 8.03 22.06
CA GLN A 343 2.56 9.04 21.33
C GLN A 343 3.45 9.92 20.44
N GLN A 344 4.66 10.28 20.90
CA GLN A 344 5.58 11.12 20.14
C GLN A 344 6.12 10.41 18.90
N GLU A 345 6.45 9.11 19.01
CA GLU A 345 6.91 8.30 17.89
C GLU A 345 5.78 7.99 16.90
N ALA A 346 4.54 7.82 17.38
CA ALA A 346 3.38 7.54 16.53
C ALA A 346 2.88 8.78 15.77
N LYS A 347 3.02 9.98 16.35
CA LYS A 347 2.49 11.25 15.83
C LYS A 347 2.70 11.47 14.30
N PRO A 348 3.87 11.18 13.70
CA PRO A 348 4.08 11.40 12.26
C PRO A 348 3.25 10.49 11.36
N PHE A 349 2.79 9.34 11.88
CA PHE A 349 2.13 8.28 11.10
C PHE A 349 0.60 8.29 11.22
N ILE A 350 0.04 8.99 12.21
CA ILE A 350 -1.37 8.86 12.60
C ILE A 350 -2.29 9.97 12.05
N SER A 351 -1.80 10.84 11.17
CA SER A 351 -2.61 11.89 10.55
C SER A 351 -2.42 11.90 9.04
N ILE A 352 -3.34 12.55 8.33
CA ILE A 352 -3.21 12.78 6.88
C ILE A 352 -1.92 13.49 6.49
N GLY A 353 -1.24 14.17 7.42
CA GLY A 353 0.09 14.74 7.20
C GLY A 353 1.13 13.70 6.79
N PHE A 354 0.99 12.43 7.18
CA PHE A 354 1.89 11.33 6.78
C PHE A 354 2.02 11.19 5.26
N VAL A 355 0.95 11.49 4.53
CA VAL A 355 0.88 11.41 3.06
C VAL A 355 0.79 12.79 2.42
N ASP A 356 1.21 13.84 3.13
CA ASP A 356 1.02 15.26 2.76
C ASP A 356 -0.44 15.61 2.44
N GLY A 357 -1.40 14.94 3.08
CA GLY A 357 -2.82 15.04 2.76
C GLY A 357 -3.39 16.45 2.89
N TYR A 358 -2.80 17.32 3.70
CA TYR A 358 -3.19 18.73 3.76
C TYR A 358 -3.01 19.47 2.42
N GLU A 359 -2.18 18.96 1.51
CA GLU A 359 -1.97 19.55 0.18
C GLU A 359 -3.01 19.09 -0.87
N TRP A 360 -3.53 17.87 -0.74
CA TRP A 360 -4.30 17.22 -1.82
C TRP A 360 -5.61 16.53 -1.41
N LEU A 361 -5.89 16.39 -0.11
CA LEU A 361 -7.12 15.79 0.45
C LEU A 361 -8.11 16.80 1.05
N THR A 362 -7.77 18.09 1.18
CA THR A 362 -8.49 19.08 2.01
C THR A 362 -9.95 19.35 1.65
N ASN A 363 -10.49 18.79 0.57
CA ASN A 363 -11.90 18.93 0.19
C ASN A 363 -12.51 17.63 -0.42
N LEU A 364 -12.00 16.44 -0.05
CA LEU A 364 -12.28 15.16 -0.73
C LEU A 364 -13.46 14.34 -0.16
#